data_AF-A0A536B290-F1
#
_entry.id   AF-A0A536B290-F1
#
_cell.length_a   1.000
_cell.length_b   1.000
_cell.length_c   1.000
_cell.angle_alpha   90.00
_cell.angle_beta   90.00
_cell.angle_gamma   90.00
#
_symmetry.space_group_name_H-M   'P 1'
#
loop_
_entity.id
_entity.type
_entity.pdbx_description
1 polymer ?
#
loop_
_entity_poly.entity_id
_entity_poly.type
_entity_poly.pdbx_seq_one_letter_code
_entity_poly.pdbx_strand_id
1 'polypeptide(L)'
;MNFERSDRFTARQKAALLYTSMLVWDPEGADDRVWAMLREHLTDPEIVELGSFIALTYGQQRVIKTWGVGHGELPGDPGAGLAQAGSER
;
A
#
# COMPACT_ATOMS: atom_id res chain seq x y z
N MET A 1 -11.83 -8.38 -9.25
CA MET A 1 -10.99 -8.99 -8.19
C MET A 1 -11.83 -10.09 -7.53
N ASN A 2 -11.42 -11.36 -7.54
CA ASN A 2 -12.26 -12.50 -7.08
C ASN A 2 -12.00 -12.92 -5.61
N PHE A 3 -11.30 -12.10 -4.82
CA PHE A 3 -10.86 -12.48 -3.47
C PHE A 3 -12.04 -12.66 -2.49
N GLU A 4 -13.15 -11.97 -2.70
CA GLU A 4 -14.34 -12.03 -1.82
C GLU A 4 -14.88 -13.45 -1.70
N ARG A 5 -14.89 -14.18 -2.81
CA ARG A 5 -15.40 -15.56 -2.92
C ARG A 5 -14.34 -16.63 -2.70
N SER A 6 -13.07 -16.23 -2.62
CA SER A 6 -11.94 -17.14 -2.44
C SER A 6 -11.93 -17.73 -1.02
N ASP A 7 -11.64 -19.01 -0.89
CA ASP A 7 -11.40 -19.72 0.37
C ASP A 7 -9.96 -19.53 0.89
N ARG A 8 -9.06 -18.99 0.06
CA ARG A 8 -7.64 -18.75 0.39
C ARG A 8 -7.39 -17.62 1.37
N PHE A 9 -8.41 -16.82 1.67
CA PHE A 9 -8.28 -15.63 2.51
C PHE A 9 -9.23 -15.70 3.70
N THR A 10 -8.70 -15.36 4.87
CA THR A 10 -9.50 -15.17 6.08
C THR A 10 -10.41 -13.95 5.96
N ALA A 11 -11.40 -13.83 6.83
CA ALA A 11 -12.29 -12.66 6.86
C ALA A 11 -11.50 -11.35 7.05
N ARG A 12 -10.52 -11.33 7.97
CA ARG A 12 -9.61 -10.21 8.18
C ARG A 12 -8.81 -9.84 6.90
N GLN A 13 -8.29 -10.84 6.19
CA GLN A 13 -7.56 -10.60 4.94
C GLN A 13 -8.48 -10.06 3.83
N LYS A 14 -9.70 -10.58 3.72
CA LYS A 14 -10.69 -10.06 2.77
C LYS A 14 -11.07 -8.62 3.07
N ALA A 15 -11.19 -8.24 4.35
CA ALA A 15 -11.45 -6.87 4.75
C ALA A 15 -10.31 -5.92 4.35
N ALA A 16 -9.05 -6.32 4.61
CA ALA A 16 -7.90 -5.55 4.17
C ALA A 16 -7.82 -5.41 2.63
N LEU A 17 -8.12 -6.49 1.89
CA LEU A 17 -8.15 -6.47 0.41
C LEU A 17 -9.27 -5.60 -0.15
N LEU A 18 -10.46 -5.61 0.47
CA LEU A 18 -11.56 -4.74 0.07
C LEU A 18 -11.18 -3.28 0.27
N TYR A 19 -10.64 -2.93 1.45
CA TYR A 19 -10.18 -1.58 1.72
C TYR A 19 -9.10 -1.12 0.75
N THR A 20 -8.14 -2.00 0.44
CA THR A 20 -7.11 -1.73 -0.58
C THR A 20 -7.74 -1.47 -1.94
N SER A 21 -8.73 -2.28 -2.33
CA SER A 21 -9.43 -2.10 -3.61
C SER A 21 -10.16 -0.77 -3.70
N MET A 22 -10.85 -0.36 -2.63
CA MET A 22 -11.53 0.95 -2.60
C MET A 22 -10.51 2.09 -2.66
N LEU A 23 -9.49 2.08 -1.79
CA LEU A 23 -8.49 3.15 -1.75
C LEU A 23 -7.75 3.33 -3.09
N VAL A 24 -7.46 2.26 -3.82
CA VAL A 24 -6.71 2.31 -5.08
C VAL A 24 -7.60 2.66 -6.28
N TRP A 25 -8.84 2.17 -6.32
CA TRP A 25 -9.67 2.20 -7.54
C TRP A 25 -10.96 3.02 -7.42
N ASP A 26 -11.55 3.10 -6.23
CA ASP A 26 -12.81 3.79 -5.97
C ASP A 26 -12.87 4.29 -4.52
N PRO A 27 -12.21 5.42 -4.20
CA PRO A 27 -12.17 5.93 -2.83
C PRO A 27 -13.54 6.29 -2.27
N GLU A 28 -14.50 6.65 -3.12
CA GLU A 28 -15.89 6.95 -2.72
C GLU A 28 -16.64 5.67 -2.32
N GLY A 29 -16.22 4.51 -2.83
CA GLY A 29 -16.73 3.19 -2.46
C GLY A 29 -16.33 2.71 -1.06
N ALA A 30 -15.43 3.41 -0.35
CA ALA A 30 -15.14 3.16 1.07
C ALA A 30 -16.26 3.73 1.97
N ASP A 31 -17.46 3.16 1.81
CA ASP A 31 -18.67 3.52 2.53
C ASP A 31 -18.72 2.97 3.97
N ASP A 32 -19.79 3.30 4.71
CA ASP A 32 -19.98 2.86 6.10
C ASP A 32 -19.92 1.33 6.26
N ARG A 33 -20.34 0.57 5.25
CA ARG A 33 -20.30 -0.90 5.27
C ARG A 33 -18.86 -1.39 5.19
N VAL A 34 -18.02 -0.78 4.34
CA VAL A 34 -16.58 -1.09 4.28
C VAL A 34 -15.91 -0.77 5.61
N TRP A 35 -16.20 0.40 6.20
CA TRP A 35 -15.63 0.79 7.49
C TRP A 35 -16.09 -0.10 8.65
N ALA A 36 -17.35 -0.52 8.66
CA ALA A 36 -17.86 -1.45 9.68
C ALA A 36 -17.15 -2.81 9.61
N MET A 37 -17.01 -3.38 8.41
CA MET A 37 -16.32 -4.65 8.21
C MET A 37 -14.82 -4.57 8.54
N LEU A 38 -14.17 -3.44 8.27
CA LEU A 38 -12.80 -3.20 8.71
C LEU A 38 -12.69 -3.25 10.23
N ARG A 39 -13.56 -2.53 10.95
CA ARG A 39 -13.54 -2.47 12.42
C ARG A 39 -13.94 -3.77 13.10
N GLU A 40 -14.62 -4.68 12.40
CA GLU A 40 -14.87 -6.05 12.88
C GLU A 40 -13.57 -6.88 12.97
N HIS A 41 -12.57 -6.56 12.15
CA HIS A 41 -11.38 -7.38 11.99
C HIS A 41 -10.07 -6.68 12.31
N LEU A 42 -10.02 -5.36 12.28
CA LEU A 42 -8.86 -4.52 12.52
C LEU A 42 -9.18 -3.42 13.52
N THR A 43 -8.21 -3.09 14.36
CA THR A 43 -8.27 -1.92 15.24
C THR A 43 -8.03 -0.63 14.45
N ASP A 44 -8.47 0.51 14.98
CA ASP A 44 -8.24 1.81 14.32
C ASP A 44 -6.76 2.08 14.00
N PRO A 45 -5.78 1.79 14.90
CA PRO A 45 -4.35 1.92 14.56
C PRO A 45 -3.91 1.03 13.39
N GLU A 46 -4.39 -0.21 13.32
CA GLU A 46 -4.07 -1.13 12.22
C GLU A 46 -4.67 -0.66 10.89
N ILE A 47 -5.87 -0.07 10.92
CA ILE A 47 -6.52 0.52 9.74
C ILE A 47 -5.69 1.70 9.21
N VAL A 48 -5.23 2.58 10.10
CA VAL A 48 -4.37 3.72 9.75
C VAL A 48 -3.03 3.25 9.18
N GLU A 49 -2.40 2.25 9.80
CA GLU A 49 -1.14 1.68 9.32
C GLU A 49 -1.31 1.04 7.94
N LEU A 50 -2.38 0.26 7.74
CA LEU A 50 -2.71 -0.35 6.45
C LEU A 50 -2.91 0.71 5.37
N GLY A 51 -3.70 1.75 5.64
CA GLY A 51 -3.93 2.85 4.70
C GLY A 51 -2.63 3.57 4.33
N SER A 52 -1.76 3.80 5.31
CA SER A 52 -0.45 4.43 5.11
C SER A 52 0.47 3.58 4.24
N PHE A 53 0.54 2.28 4.49
CA PHE A 53 1.31 1.33 3.69
C PHE A 53 0.83 1.28 2.23
N ILE A 54 -0.49 1.22 2.02
CA ILE A 54 -1.09 1.21 0.67
C ILE A 54 -0.77 2.51 -0.06
N ALA A 55 -0.94 3.67 0.59
CA ALA A 55 -0.69 4.97 -0.02
C ALA A 55 0.78 5.12 -0.46
N LEU A 56 1.73 4.71 0.39
CA LEU A 56 3.16 4.77 0.10
C LEU A 56 3.52 3.87 -1.10
N THR A 57 3.11 2.60 -1.03
CA THR A 57 3.47 1.60 -2.06
C THR A 57 2.77 1.88 -3.39
N TYR A 58 1.51 2.31 -3.37
CA TYR A 58 0.80 2.71 -4.57
C TYR A 58 1.40 3.97 -5.22
N GLY A 59 1.78 4.96 -4.40
CA GLY A 59 2.49 6.16 -4.86
C GLY A 59 3.80 5.81 -5.57
N GLN A 60 4.61 4.93 -5.00
CA GLN A 60 5.84 4.43 -5.62
C GLN A 60 5.58 3.79 -6.99
N GLN A 61 4.55 2.96 -7.12
CA GLN A 61 4.18 2.34 -8.40
C GLN A 61 3.78 3.37 -9.45
N ARG A 62 3.10 4.45 -9.08
CA ARG A 62 2.76 5.54 -10.01
C ARG A 62 4.01 6.25 -10.53
N VAL A 63 5.01 6.49 -9.67
CA VAL A 63 6.27 7.12 -10.05
C VAL A 63 7.05 6.24 -11.03
N ILE A 64 7.23 4.96 -10.73
CA ILE A 64 7.92 3.98 -11.60
C ILE A 64 7.29 3.97 -13.00
N LYS A 65 5.96 3.88 -13.07
CA LYS A 65 5.23 3.91 -14.35
C LYS A 65 5.41 5.22 -15.10
N THR A 66 5.42 6.35 -14.40
CA THR A 66 5.59 7.68 -15.01
C THR A 66 6.98 7.84 -15.62
N TRP A 67 8.01 7.28 -14.99
CA TRP A 67 9.39 7.33 -15.49
C TRP A 67 9.70 6.25 -16.53
N GLY A 68 8.80 5.29 -16.76
CA GLY A 68 9.01 4.20 -17.72
C GLY A 68 10.10 3.22 -17.29
N VAL A 69 10.35 3.12 -15.98
CA VAL A 69 11.43 2.30 -15.41
C VAL A 69 11.07 0.81 -15.51
N GLY A 70 11.93 0.05 -16.18
CA GLY A 70 11.90 -1.41 -16.25
C GLY A 70 12.47 -2.09 -14.99
N HIS A 71 12.25 -3.40 -14.89
CA HIS A 71 12.75 -4.19 -13.76
C HIS A 71 14.29 -4.18 -13.73
N GLY A 72 14.87 -3.67 -12.64
CA GLY A 72 16.33 -3.62 -12.45
C GLY A 72 17.03 -2.44 -13.13
N GLU A 73 16.29 -1.49 -13.71
CA GLU A 73 16.88 -0.29 -14.32
C GLU A 73 17.27 0.78 -13.30
N LEU A 74 16.67 0.75 -12.10
CA LEU A 74 17.12 1.58 -10.98
C LEU A 74 18.15 0.82 -10.15
N PRO A 75 19.24 1.49 -9.71
CA PRO A 75 20.18 0.92 -8.75
C PRO A 75 19.44 0.45 -7.49
N GLY A 76 19.70 -0.79 -7.06
CA GLY A 76 19.15 -1.34 -5.82
C GLY A 76 19.83 -0.80 -4.56
N ASP A 77 20.98 -0.15 -4.73
CA ASP A 77 21.66 0.63 -3.69
C ASP A 77 21.38 2.11 -3.96
N PRO A 78 20.82 2.87 -2.99
CA PRO A 78 20.62 4.31 -3.15
C PRO A 78 21.92 5.11 -3.36
N GLY A 79 23.10 4.47 -3.28
CA GLY A 79 24.37 5.17 -3.14
C GLY A 79 24.40 5.89 -1.79
N ALA A 80 25.54 6.49 -1.42
CA ALA A 80 25.65 7.26 -0.18
C ALA A 80 24.45 8.23 -0.07
N GLY A 81 23.49 7.89 0.79
CA GLY A 81 22.28 8.68 1.01
C GLY A 81 22.60 9.99 1.73
N LEU A 82 21.71 10.43 2.61
CA LEU A 82 21.86 11.68 3.40
C LEU A 82 23.09 11.73 4.33
N ALA A 83 24.00 10.75 4.27
CA ALA A 83 25.29 10.85 4.94
C ALA A 83 26.08 12.02 4.32
N GLN A 84 26.52 12.95 5.16
CA GLN A 84 27.49 13.94 4.70
C GLN A 84 28.69 13.19 4.13
N ALA A 85 29.10 13.58 2.92
CA ALA A 85 30.42 13.23 2.42
C ALA A 85 31.41 13.66 3.51
N GLY A 86 32.05 12.68 4.14
CA GLY A 86 33.02 12.95 5.20
C GLY A 86 34.00 13.99 4.69
N SER A 87 34.11 15.10 5.42
CA SER A 87 35.07 16.15 5.14
C SER A 87 36.47 15.56 5.19
N GLU A 88 37.04 15.24 4.02
CA GLU A 88 38.45 14.94 3.90
C GLU A 88 39.27 16.23 4.01
N ARG A 89 39.60 16.60 5.25
CA ARG A 89 40.95 16.95 5.76
C ARG A 89 40.90 17.74 7.05
#